data_AF-A0A7W5C656-F1
#
_entry.id   AF-A0A7W5C656-F1
#
_cell.length_a   1.000
_cell.length_b   1.000
_cell.length_c   1.000
_cell.angle_alpha   90.00
_cell.angle_beta   90.00
_cell.angle_gamma   90.00
#
_symmetry.space_group_name_H-M   'P 1'
#
loop_
_entity.id
_entity.type
_entity.pdbx_description
1 polymer ?
#
loop_
_entity_poly.entity_id
_entity_poly.type
_entity_poly.pdbx_seq_one_letter_code
_entity_poly.pdbx_strand_id
1 'polypeptide(L)'
;MVSQRMDKNKAGGTGAEKSLFNSTAGSQSAEVAPAQQVSGMQPSALLQLQSKIGNRGVTQLMKAQTGNQSQQTIQKKDNHTGMPDGLKSGVENLSGLAMDDVKVHYNSAKPSGVNALAYAQGSDIHIGPGQEKHLPHEAWHVAQQKQGRVKPTVQLKDAVINDDAGLEHEADVMGAKAAKTASSK
;
A
#
# COMPACT_ATOMS: atom_id res chain seq x y z
N MET A 1 40.49 13.99 72.61
CA MET A 1 39.94 12.66 72.89
C MET A 1 40.05 11.82 71.63
N VAL A 2 40.77 10.69 71.75
CA VAL A 2 40.67 9.45 70.97
C VAL A 2 40.98 9.58 69.46
N SER A 3 42.18 9.23 68.98
CA SER A 3 42.70 7.85 68.76
C SER A 3 41.89 7.10 67.68
N GLN A 4 42.38 6.29 66.75
CA GLN A 4 43.68 5.74 66.35
C GLN A 4 43.34 4.63 65.30
N ARG A 5 44.36 4.10 64.60
CA ARG A 5 44.41 2.84 63.79
C ARG A 5 43.93 3.00 62.34
N MET A 6 44.77 2.99 61.29
CA MET A 6 45.82 2.05 60.84
C MET A 6 45.37 0.59 60.91
N ASP A 7 45.15 -0.03 59.75
CA ASP A 7 45.61 -1.40 59.50
C ASP A 7 45.94 -1.62 58.01
N LYS A 8 47.12 -2.19 57.80
CA LYS A 8 47.70 -2.65 56.54
C LYS A 8 47.53 -4.18 56.50
N ASN A 9 47.22 -4.76 55.34
CA ASN A 9 47.56 -6.14 54.96
C ASN A 9 47.32 -6.26 53.44
N LYS A 10 48.27 -6.52 52.54
CA LYS A 10 49.38 -7.50 52.44
C LYS A 10 48.91 -8.96 52.25
N ALA A 11 48.92 -9.41 50.99
CA ALA A 11 49.29 -10.75 50.46
C ALA A 11 48.83 -10.81 48.98
N GLY A 12 49.59 -11.20 47.95
CA GLY A 12 50.88 -11.87 47.86
C GLY A 12 50.75 -13.40 47.86
N GLY A 13 50.85 -14.04 46.69
CA GLY A 13 51.12 -15.49 46.53
C GLY A 13 49.99 -16.28 45.84
N THR A 14 50.13 -16.80 44.62
CA THR A 14 50.92 -17.96 44.12
C THR A 14 50.09 -19.26 44.03
N GLY A 15 50.16 -19.95 42.88
CA GLY A 15 49.78 -21.37 42.72
C GLY A 15 49.03 -21.63 41.40
N ALA A 16 49.73 -22.04 40.34
CA ALA A 16 49.88 -23.44 39.88
C ALA A 16 48.65 -23.93 39.09
N GLU A 17 48.68 -23.89 37.76
CA GLU A 17 49.21 -24.93 36.84
C GLU A 17 48.39 -26.25 36.79
N LYS A 18 48.20 -26.71 35.53
CA LYS A 18 48.00 -28.08 35.02
C LYS A 18 46.58 -28.55 34.65
N SER A 19 46.41 -28.83 33.34
CA SER A 19 45.92 -30.09 32.72
C SER A 19 45.20 -29.75 31.40
N LEU A 20 45.84 -29.78 30.21
CA LEU A 20 46.13 -30.93 29.32
C LEU A 20 44.97 -31.94 29.12
N PHE A 21 44.49 -31.98 27.85
CA PHE A 21 43.81 -33.06 27.09
C PHE A 21 42.43 -33.54 27.61
N ASN A 22 41.41 -33.88 26.81
CA ASN A 22 41.40 -34.49 25.47
C ASN A 22 40.05 -34.23 24.77
N SER A 23 40.09 -34.20 23.44
CA SER A 23 38.95 -34.23 22.51
C SER A 23 38.30 -35.61 22.44
N THR A 24 36.96 -35.69 22.44
CA THR A 24 36.23 -36.70 21.65
C THR A 24 34.84 -36.18 21.26
N ALA A 25 34.52 -36.38 19.99
CA ALA A 25 33.34 -35.96 19.25
C ALA A 25 32.03 -36.64 19.70
N GLY A 26 30.90 -35.95 19.44
CA GLY A 26 29.55 -36.48 19.60
C GLY A 26 28.54 -35.66 18.81
N SER A 27 28.25 -36.16 17.61
CA SER A 27 27.26 -35.76 16.59
C SER A 27 25.94 -35.13 17.07
N GLN A 28 25.45 -34.15 16.30
CA GLN A 28 24.10 -34.23 15.70
C GLN A 28 23.83 -33.09 14.69
N SER A 29 23.56 -33.49 13.44
CA SER A 29 22.89 -32.69 12.42
C SER A 29 21.46 -32.38 12.86
N ALA A 30 21.03 -31.12 12.74
CA ALA A 30 19.64 -30.76 12.50
C ALA A 30 19.54 -29.30 12.04
N GLU A 31 19.35 -29.13 10.74
CA GLU A 31 18.23 -28.35 10.19
C GLU A 31 18.01 -26.93 10.73
N VAL A 32 18.58 -25.93 10.04
CA VAL A 32 18.16 -24.53 10.15
C VAL A 32 16.91 -24.30 9.31
N ALA A 33 15.75 -24.51 9.95
CA ALA A 33 14.44 -24.06 9.47
C ALA A 33 14.15 -22.61 9.92
N PRO A 34 13.21 -21.90 9.29
CA PRO A 34 13.39 -20.51 8.87
C PRO A 34 13.08 -19.47 9.96
N ALA A 35 13.66 -18.28 9.77
CA ALA A 35 13.32 -17.06 10.47
C ALA A 35 11.80 -16.83 10.44
N GLN A 36 11.15 -17.04 11.59
CA GLN A 36 9.74 -16.75 11.77
C GLN A 36 9.53 -15.23 11.72
N GLN A 37 8.88 -14.84 10.63
CA GLN A 37 8.17 -13.60 10.41
C GLN A 37 7.48 -13.09 11.68
N VAL A 38 7.96 -11.98 12.23
CA VAL A 38 7.34 -11.30 13.38
C VAL A 38 6.12 -10.48 12.94
N SER A 39 5.08 -11.18 12.51
CA SER A 39 3.72 -10.62 12.56
C SER A 39 3.28 -10.57 14.02
N GLY A 40 3.29 -9.39 14.63
CA GLY A 40 2.67 -9.17 15.94
C GLY A 40 3.54 -8.41 16.93
N MET A 41 3.82 -7.14 16.65
CA MET A 41 4.22 -6.23 17.73
C MET A 41 3.01 -6.08 18.65
N GLN A 42 3.05 -6.72 19.83
CA GLN A 42 1.95 -6.74 20.77
C GLN A 42 1.49 -5.30 21.06
N PRO A 43 0.18 -4.98 21.05
CA PRO A 43 -0.32 -3.61 21.28
C PRO A 43 0.25 -2.96 22.55
N SER A 44 0.51 -3.78 23.58
CA SER A 44 1.15 -3.38 24.84
C SER A 44 2.59 -2.88 24.66
N ALA A 45 3.37 -3.51 23.77
CA ALA A 45 4.73 -3.10 23.47
C ALA A 45 4.77 -1.78 22.69
N LEU A 46 3.77 -1.57 21.81
CA LEU A 46 3.63 -0.31 21.07
C LEU A 46 3.26 0.86 21.99
N LEU A 47 2.38 0.62 22.99
CA LEU A 47 1.98 1.63 23.96
C LEU A 47 3.12 2.02 24.91
N GLN A 48 3.93 1.05 25.36
CA GLN A 48 5.14 1.32 26.15
C GLN A 48 6.21 2.06 25.34
N LEU A 49 6.27 1.81 24.03
CA LEU A 49 7.18 2.54 23.15
C LEU A 49 6.69 3.98 22.97
N GLN A 50 5.39 4.16 22.70
CA GLN A 50 4.74 5.46 22.60
C GLN A 50 4.98 6.34 23.84
N SER A 51 4.93 5.79 25.05
CA SER A 51 5.17 6.57 26.26
C SER A 51 6.64 6.98 26.46
N LYS A 52 7.59 6.25 25.86
CA LYS A 52 9.03 6.53 25.97
C LYS A 52 9.57 7.48 24.89
N ILE A 53 9.07 7.37 23.65
CA ILE A 53 9.61 8.13 22.50
C ILE A 53 8.56 9.02 21.82
N GLY A 54 7.32 8.99 22.30
CA GLY A 54 6.19 9.72 21.71
C GLY A 54 5.71 9.13 20.38
N ASN A 55 4.52 9.55 19.94
CA ASN A 55 3.94 9.08 18.67
C ASN A 55 4.85 9.36 17.47
N ARG A 56 5.53 10.51 17.47
CA ARG A 56 6.50 10.86 16.40
C ARG A 56 7.69 9.91 16.38
N GLY A 57 8.21 9.53 17.55
CA GLY A 57 9.30 8.55 17.65
C GLY A 57 8.86 7.17 17.17
N VAL A 58 7.65 6.74 17.53
CA VAL A 58 7.06 5.48 17.05
C VAL A 58 6.89 5.48 15.53
N THR A 59 6.36 6.55 14.94
CA THR A 59 6.24 6.68 13.48
C THR A 59 7.61 6.61 12.79
N GLN A 60 8.64 7.22 13.38
CA GLN A 60 9.98 7.26 12.80
C GLN A 60 10.70 5.89 12.91
N LEU A 61 10.50 5.15 14.00
CA LEU A 61 11.00 3.78 14.13
C LEU A 61 10.27 2.80 13.20
N MET A 62 8.94 2.92 13.10
CA MET A 62 8.17 2.15 12.11
C MET A 62 8.66 2.46 10.70
N LYS A 63 8.88 3.74 10.36
CA LYS A 63 9.42 4.15 9.05
C LYS A 63 10.84 3.63 8.80
N ALA A 64 11.69 3.59 9.83
CA ALA A 64 13.05 3.04 9.74
C ALA A 64 13.06 1.50 9.57
N GLN A 65 12.13 0.78 10.20
CA GLN A 65 11.97 -0.67 10.03
C GLN A 65 11.28 -1.03 8.70
N THR A 66 10.44 -0.14 8.17
CA THR A 66 9.83 -0.29 6.83
C THR A 66 10.81 0.08 5.70
N GLY A 67 12.01 0.57 6.02
CA GLY A 67 13.05 0.91 5.04
C GLY A 67 13.65 -0.27 4.26
N ASN A 68 13.24 -1.50 4.60
CA ASN A 68 13.59 -2.73 3.88
C ASN A 68 12.36 -3.53 3.42
N GLN A 69 11.18 -2.93 3.44
CA GLN A 69 10.14 -3.34 2.51
C GLN A 69 10.46 -2.59 1.23
N SER A 70 10.84 -3.35 0.21
CA SER A 70 10.85 -2.91 -1.17
C SER A 70 9.88 -1.73 -1.34
N GLN A 71 10.46 -0.54 -1.52
CA GLN A 71 9.92 0.34 -2.53
C GLN A 71 9.88 -0.53 -3.77
N GLN A 72 8.78 -1.28 -3.93
CA GLN A 72 8.21 -1.41 -5.24
C GLN A 72 7.98 0.03 -5.62
N THR A 73 9.01 0.63 -6.23
CA THR A 73 8.78 1.43 -7.41
C THR A 73 7.73 0.61 -8.13
N ILE A 74 6.46 1.00 -7.99
CA ILE A 74 5.43 0.58 -8.92
C ILE A 74 6.06 1.06 -10.21
N GLN A 75 6.78 0.15 -10.88
CA GLN A 75 7.40 0.46 -12.15
C GLN A 75 6.22 0.96 -12.93
N LYS A 76 6.25 2.25 -13.25
CA LYS A 76 5.12 2.95 -13.83
C LYS A 76 4.86 2.19 -15.12
N LYS A 77 3.95 1.22 -15.06
CA LYS A 77 3.60 0.40 -16.21
C LYS A 77 3.18 1.42 -17.26
N ASP A 78 3.81 1.33 -18.42
CA ASP A 78 3.53 2.23 -19.52
C ASP A 78 2.01 2.31 -19.71
N ASN A 79 1.49 3.52 -19.61
CA ASN A 79 0.07 3.76 -19.60
C ASN A 79 -0.45 3.86 -21.03
N HIS A 80 -1.00 2.75 -21.50
CA HIS A 80 -1.59 2.63 -22.84
C HIS A 80 -3.10 2.84 -22.85
N THR A 81 -3.67 3.30 -21.73
CA THR A 81 -5.13 3.39 -21.57
C THR A 81 -5.73 4.64 -22.20
N GLY A 82 -4.91 5.65 -22.49
CA GLY A 82 -5.36 6.98 -22.87
C GLY A 82 -5.82 7.85 -21.69
N MET A 83 -5.90 7.31 -20.46
CA MET A 83 -6.13 8.13 -19.27
C MET A 83 -4.87 8.87 -18.84
N PRO A 84 -4.98 10.06 -18.22
CA PRO A 84 -3.88 10.68 -17.51
C PRO A 84 -3.32 9.74 -16.43
N ASP A 85 -1.99 9.63 -16.32
CA ASP A 85 -1.33 8.70 -15.38
C ASP A 85 -1.81 8.86 -13.94
N GLY A 86 -1.91 10.11 -13.48
CA GLY A 86 -2.36 10.36 -12.12
C GLY A 86 -3.82 9.99 -11.90
N LEU A 87 -4.68 10.13 -12.92
CA LEU A 87 -6.07 9.67 -12.83
C LEU A 87 -6.13 8.15 -12.75
N LYS A 88 -5.41 7.45 -13.64
CA LYS A 88 -5.31 5.99 -13.61
C LYS A 88 -4.86 5.50 -12.24
N SER A 89 -3.71 5.98 -11.76
CA SER A 89 -3.20 5.61 -10.44
C SER A 89 -4.15 6.01 -9.30
N GLY A 90 -4.84 7.14 -9.42
CA GLY A 90 -5.84 7.58 -8.45
C GLY A 90 -7.00 6.60 -8.34
N VAL A 91 -7.56 6.17 -9.48
CA VAL A 91 -8.66 5.19 -9.52
C VAL A 91 -8.18 3.83 -9.01
N GLU A 92 -7.01 3.35 -9.43
CA GLU A 92 -6.45 2.07 -9.00
C GLU A 92 -6.22 2.04 -7.47
N ASN A 93 -5.64 3.10 -6.91
CA ASN A 93 -5.40 3.19 -5.46
C ASN A 93 -6.69 3.25 -4.64
N LEU A 94 -7.73 3.93 -5.15
CA LEU A 94 -9.00 4.08 -4.44
C LEU A 94 -9.91 2.86 -4.59
N SER A 95 -9.89 2.19 -5.75
CA SER A 95 -10.76 1.04 -6.05
C SER A 95 -10.13 -0.30 -5.71
N GLY A 96 -8.79 -0.38 -5.60
CA GLY A 96 -8.04 -1.62 -5.43
C GLY A 96 -7.99 -2.49 -6.71
N LEU A 97 -8.42 -1.96 -7.85
CA LEU A 97 -8.49 -2.67 -9.12
C LEU A 97 -7.51 -2.12 -10.14
N ALA A 98 -6.98 -2.98 -11.00
CA ALA A 98 -6.15 -2.57 -12.12
C ALA A 98 -6.99 -1.95 -13.25
N MET A 99 -6.47 -0.89 -13.85
CA MET A 99 -7.09 -0.19 -14.96
C MET A 99 -6.27 -0.33 -16.26
N ASP A 100 -5.27 -1.22 -16.29
CA ASP A 100 -4.36 -1.44 -17.42
C ASP A 100 -5.07 -1.79 -18.74
N ASP A 101 -6.23 -2.45 -18.68
CA ASP A 101 -7.03 -2.89 -19.82
C ASP A 101 -8.03 -1.83 -20.32
N VAL A 102 -8.12 -0.68 -19.64
CA VAL A 102 -9.06 0.38 -19.98
C VAL A 102 -8.59 1.14 -21.21
N LYS A 103 -9.51 1.57 -22.08
CA LYS A 103 -9.22 2.35 -23.29
C LYS A 103 -10.12 3.58 -23.37
N VAL A 104 -9.50 4.75 -23.43
CA VAL A 104 -10.20 6.03 -23.62
C VAL A 104 -10.18 6.43 -25.08
N HIS A 105 -11.37 6.62 -25.62
CA HIS A 105 -11.61 7.09 -26.98
C HIS A 105 -12.09 8.54 -26.91
N TYR A 106 -11.14 9.47 -27.04
CA TYR A 106 -11.43 10.91 -27.11
C TYR A 106 -12.07 11.30 -28.44
N ASN A 107 -12.84 12.38 -28.44
CA ASN A 107 -13.53 12.91 -29.61
C ASN A 107 -14.39 11.84 -30.33
N SER A 108 -14.96 10.91 -29.57
CA SER A 108 -15.81 9.84 -30.09
C SER A 108 -17.17 10.41 -30.50
N ALA A 109 -17.68 9.97 -31.65
CA ALA A 109 -19.05 10.28 -32.08
C ALA A 109 -20.11 9.38 -31.40
N LYS A 110 -19.69 8.31 -30.72
CA LYS A 110 -20.62 7.34 -30.13
C LYS A 110 -21.54 7.92 -29.04
N PRO A 111 -21.06 8.76 -28.09
CA PRO A 111 -21.94 9.31 -27.05
C PRO A 111 -23.14 10.08 -27.63
N SER A 112 -22.94 10.84 -28.70
CA SER A 112 -24.03 11.58 -29.36
C SER A 112 -25.12 10.68 -29.93
N GLY A 113 -24.80 9.45 -30.33
CA GLY A 113 -25.77 8.47 -30.83
C GLY A 113 -26.77 7.98 -29.78
N VAL A 114 -26.46 8.17 -28.50
CA VAL A 114 -27.31 7.81 -27.35
C VAL A 114 -27.70 9.03 -26.50
N ASN A 115 -27.55 10.25 -27.04
CA ASN A 115 -27.78 11.51 -26.33
C ASN A 115 -26.95 11.68 -25.04
N ALA A 116 -25.75 11.10 -25.00
CA ALA A 116 -24.79 11.24 -23.92
C ALA A 116 -23.60 12.13 -24.32
N LEU A 117 -22.92 12.70 -23.33
CA LEU A 117 -21.67 13.47 -23.52
C LEU A 117 -20.43 12.57 -23.43
N ALA A 118 -20.51 11.58 -22.57
CA ALA A 118 -19.53 10.54 -22.36
C ALA A 118 -20.25 9.29 -21.83
N TYR A 119 -19.63 8.12 -21.95
CA TYR A 119 -20.08 6.92 -21.25
C TYR A 119 -18.94 5.89 -21.12
N ALA A 120 -19.04 5.04 -20.10
CA ALA A 120 -18.19 3.88 -19.88
C ALA A 120 -18.95 2.57 -20.13
N GLN A 121 -18.33 1.64 -20.87
CA GLN A 121 -18.88 0.32 -21.14
C GLN A 121 -17.77 -0.73 -21.07
N GLY A 122 -17.82 -1.57 -20.06
CA GLY A 122 -16.79 -2.58 -19.81
C GLY A 122 -15.46 -1.89 -19.50
N SER A 123 -14.48 -2.07 -20.38
CA SER A 123 -13.16 -1.43 -20.28
C SER A 123 -12.99 -0.27 -21.27
N ASP A 124 -14.03 0.09 -22.03
CA ASP A 124 -13.97 1.20 -22.98
C ASP A 124 -14.66 2.45 -22.41
N ILE A 125 -14.00 3.60 -22.53
CA ILE A 125 -14.55 4.91 -22.16
C ILE A 125 -14.63 5.75 -23.43
N HIS A 126 -15.82 6.23 -23.78
CA HIS A 126 -16.04 7.10 -24.92
C HIS A 126 -16.32 8.53 -24.46
N ILE A 127 -15.49 9.49 -24.88
CA ILE A 127 -15.63 10.90 -24.54
C ILE A 127 -16.00 11.68 -25.82
N GLY A 128 -17.10 12.43 -25.77
CA GLY A 128 -17.48 13.33 -26.85
C GLY A 128 -16.51 14.51 -27.01
N PRO A 129 -16.49 15.21 -28.15
CA PRO A 129 -15.59 16.34 -28.36
C PRO A 129 -15.73 17.43 -27.28
N GLY A 130 -14.63 17.78 -26.61
CA GLY A 130 -14.60 18.80 -25.56
C GLY A 130 -15.22 18.39 -24.22
N GLN A 131 -15.42 17.09 -23.99
CA GLN A 131 -16.06 16.54 -22.78
C GLN A 131 -15.08 15.80 -21.85
N GLU A 132 -13.78 16.06 -21.95
CA GLU A 132 -12.72 15.40 -21.17
C GLU A 132 -12.89 15.56 -19.65
N LYS A 133 -13.59 16.61 -19.23
CA LYS A 133 -13.97 16.83 -17.82
C LYS A 133 -14.78 15.68 -17.21
N HIS A 134 -15.47 14.88 -18.03
CA HIS A 134 -16.24 13.73 -17.58
C HIS A 134 -15.37 12.48 -17.34
N LEU A 135 -14.14 12.47 -17.85
CA LEU A 135 -13.27 11.30 -17.78
C LEU A 135 -13.08 10.74 -16.36
N PRO A 136 -12.88 11.54 -15.29
CA PRO A 136 -12.73 11.00 -13.94
C PRO A 136 -13.98 10.27 -13.45
N HIS A 137 -15.15 10.76 -13.82
CA HIS A 137 -16.45 10.16 -13.49
C HIS A 137 -16.60 8.82 -14.25
N GLU A 138 -16.40 8.81 -15.57
CA GLU A 138 -16.46 7.59 -16.38
C GLU A 138 -15.44 6.53 -15.95
N ALA A 139 -14.24 6.94 -15.55
CA ALA A 139 -13.22 6.02 -15.05
C ALA A 139 -13.66 5.33 -13.75
N TRP A 140 -14.44 6.00 -12.91
CA TRP A 140 -15.00 5.37 -11.72
C TRP A 140 -16.13 4.39 -12.05
N HIS A 141 -16.94 4.66 -13.07
CA HIS A 141 -17.92 3.68 -13.55
C HIS A 141 -17.26 2.38 -14.02
N VAL A 142 -16.12 2.45 -14.70
CA VAL A 142 -15.35 1.24 -15.06
C VAL A 142 -14.92 0.48 -13.80
N ALA A 143 -14.46 1.17 -12.75
CA ALA A 143 -14.13 0.53 -11.49
C ALA A 143 -15.35 -0.15 -10.85
N GLN A 144 -16.52 0.50 -10.84
CA GLN A 144 -17.76 -0.09 -10.33
C GLN A 144 -18.20 -1.32 -11.13
N GLN A 145 -18.11 -1.27 -12.46
CA GLN A 145 -18.41 -2.39 -13.36
C GLN A 145 -17.48 -3.57 -13.06
N LYS A 146 -16.17 -3.33 -12.91
CA LYS A 146 -15.18 -4.36 -12.55
C LYS A 146 -15.39 -4.96 -11.15
N GLN A 147 -15.96 -4.21 -10.21
CA GLN A 147 -16.32 -4.75 -8.88
C GLN A 147 -17.58 -5.62 -8.90
N GLY A 148 -18.29 -5.72 -10.04
CA GLY A 148 -19.51 -6.50 -10.16
C GLY A 148 -20.70 -5.93 -9.36
N ARG A 149 -20.59 -4.68 -8.87
CA ARG A 149 -21.67 -3.99 -8.16
C ARG A 149 -22.75 -3.46 -9.11
N VAL A 150 -22.36 -3.20 -10.37
CA VAL A 150 -23.24 -2.73 -11.43
C VAL A 150 -24.05 -3.91 -11.98
N LYS A 151 -25.28 -4.08 -11.50
CA LYS A 151 -26.24 -4.99 -12.14
C LYS A 151 -26.74 -4.34 -13.44
N PRO A 152 -26.71 -5.02 -14.60
CA PRO A 152 -27.34 -4.51 -15.81
C PRO A 152 -28.86 -4.42 -15.59
N THR A 153 -29.37 -3.21 -15.35
CA THR A 153 -30.82 -3.00 -15.16
C THR A 153 -31.53 -2.72 -16.47
N VAL A 154 -30.82 -2.17 -17.47
CA VAL A 154 -31.33 -1.91 -18.81
C VAL A 154 -30.22 -2.25 -19.82
N GLN A 155 -30.49 -3.20 -20.73
CA GLN A 155 -29.68 -3.39 -21.93
C GLN A 155 -30.26 -2.51 -23.04
N LEU A 156 -29.89 -1.22 -23.04
CA LEU A 156 -30.22 -0.34 -24.14
C LEU A 156 -29.11 -0.47 -25.18
N LYS A 157 -29.38 -1.25 -26.24
CA LYS A 157 -28.59 -1.37 -27.49
C LYS A 157 -27.10 -1.02 -27.28
N ASP A 158 -26.42 -1.92 -26.59
CA ASP A 158 -24.98 -1.94 -26.35
C ASP A 158 -24.45 -1.25 -25.08
N ALA A 159 -25.20 -0.42 -24.34
CA ALA A 159 -24.71 0.16 -23.07
C ALA A 159 -25.30 -0.53 -21.82
N VAL A 160 -24.42 -0.93 -20.87
CA VAL A 160 -24.83 -1.40 -19.54
C VAL A 160 -24.93 -0.17 -18.64
N ILE A 161 -26.13 0.40 -18.56
CA ILE A 161 -26.42 1.56 -17.72
C ILE A 161 -27.12 1.06 -16.45
N ASN A 162 -26.56 1.41 -15.29
CA ASN A 162 -27.19 1.23 -13.99
C ASN A 162 -27.48 2.62 -13.45
N ASP A 163 -28.77 2.91 -13.28
CA ASP A 163 -29.28 4.24 -12.88
C ASP A 163 -29.51 4.31 -11.36
N ASP A 164 -28.62 3.69 -10.58
CA ASP A 164 -28.65 3.77 -9.12
C ASP A 164 -28.01 5.09 -8.69
N ALA A 165 -28.82 6.01 -8.15
CA ALA A 165 -28.37 7.33 -7.72
C ALA A 165 -27.23 7.29 -6.69
N GLY A 166 -27.09 6.20 -5.93
CA GLY A 166 -25.97 6.00 -5.01
C GLY A 166 -24.66 5.71 -5.74
N LEU A 167 -24.70 4.91 -6.80
CA LEU A 167 -23.54 4.63 -7.66
C LEU A 167 -23.11 5.86 -8.47
N GLU A 168 -24.06 6.64 -8.98
CA GLU A 168 -23.79 7.91 -9.67
C GLU A 168 -23.09 8.92 -8.76
N HIS A 169 -23.60 9.09 -7.53
CA HIS A 169 -22.97 9.97 -6.55
C HIS A 169 -21.58 9.49 -6.14
N GLU A 170 -21.39 8.18 -5.99
CA GLU A 170 -20.08 7.60 -5.71
C GLU A 170 -19.10 7.88 -6.85
N ALA A 171 -19.53 7.79 -8.11
CA ALA A 171 -18.72 8.10 -9.29
C ALA A 171 -18.27 9.56 -9.32
N ASP A 172 -19.16 10.50 -9.00
CA ASP A 172 -18.80 11.92 -8.87
C ASP A 172 -17.74 12.15 -7.80
N VAL A 173 -17.98 11.65 -6.58
CA VAL A 173 -17.10 11.90 -5.43
C VAL A 173 -15.74 11.25 -5.62
N MET A 174 -15.73 9.98 -6.03
CA MET A 174 -14.51 9.19 -6.13
C MET A 174 -13.73 9.50 -7.40
N GLY A 175 -14.40 9.78 -8.51
CA GLY A 175 -13.77 10.30 -9.72
C GLY A 175 -13.05 11.63 -9.47
N ALA A 176 -13.72 12.58 -8.80
CA ALA A 176 -13.08 13.83 -8.42
C ALA A 176 -11.90 13.63 -7.45
N LYS A 177 -12.01 12.68 -6.51
CA LYS A 177 -10.92 12.34 -5.59
C LYS A 177 -9.72 11.75 -6.34
N ALA A 178 -9.94 10.85 -7.30
CA ALA A 178 -8.90 10.27 -8.13
C ALA A 178 -8.19 11.33 -9.00
N ALA A 179 -8.93 12.29 -9.55
CA ALA A 179 -8.35 13.40 -10.31
C ALA A 179 -7.48 14.34 -9.45
N LYS A 180 -7.79 14.49 -8.16
CA LYS A 180 -7.01 15.34 -7.23
C LYS A 180 -5.71 14.69 -6.78
N THR A 181 -5.70 13.37 -6.58
CA THR A 181 -4.45 12.65 -6.28
C THR A 181 -3.49 12.68 -7.46
N ALA A 182 -4.01 12.79 -8.68
CA ALA A 182 -3.22 13.01 -9.91
C ALA A 182 -2.43 14.32 -9.91
N SER A 183 -2.99 15.38 -9.30
CA SER A 183 -2.46 16.74 -9.36
C SER A 183 -1.44 17.06 -8.25
N SER A 184 -1.25 16.13 -7.30
CA SER A 184 -0.51 16.38 -6.05
C SER A 184 0.90 15.77 -6.05
N LYS A 185 1.51 15.53 -7.22
CA LYS A 185 2.83 14.86 -7.31
C LYS A 185 3.75 15.54 -8.31
#